data_AF-A0A4V0NHB3-F1
#
_entry.id   AF-A0A4V0NHB3-F1
#
_cell.length_a   1.000
_cell.length_b   1.000
_cell.length_c   1.000
_cell.angle_alpha   90.00
_cell.angle_beta   90.00
_cell.angle_gamma   90.00
#
_symmetry.space_group_name_H-M   'P 1'
#
loop_
_entity.id
_entity.type
_entity.pdbx_description
1 polymer ?
#
loop_
_entity_poly.entity_id
_entity_poly.type
_entity_poly.pdbx_seq_one_letter_code
_entity_poly.pdbx_strand_id
1 'polypeptide(L)'
;MIEAVMLWNEPNNKSHWDFEIDPEWTTYGAMVKLAADAIRSERPQLPRVLGGISPIDPAFIANMGRQGVLDHVDVVAVHGFPLDWNHWQIHEWPSKLEEIRAVTDKPLWITEIGVSTFGAEEVQEFGLKRSAELLRGKVDRVHWYSLYDLPRAWPATTRHREAEGSSYYRHFYMGLLREDGTPKRALRLFPEYTPDFGVCQWFHFEDHRLDDAVEWLKKLGVRHLRTGLSWADSFRPGADAWFDRQMRAIEAFDVTLTYCFTPEHAGVRPHHTSPPLRLEEFAEFCARMTRRYVG
;
A
#
# COMPACT_ATOMS: atom_id res chain seq x y z
N MET A 1 -12.88 0.66 -11.52
CA MET A 1 -13.23 -0.75 -11.23
C MET A 1 -12.19 -1.32 -10.28
N ILE A 2 -12.57 -2.13 -9.28
CA ILE A 2 -11.58 -2.83 -8.45
C ILE A 2 -10.98 -3.97 -9.28
N GLU A 3 -9.67 -3.94 -9.52
CA GLU A 3 -8.95 -4.94 -10.30
C GLU A 3 -8.29 -6.02 -9.44
N ALA A 4 -8.02 -5.73 -8.16
CA ALA A 4 -7.39 -6.64 -7.21
C ALA A 4 -7.65 -6.19 -5.76
N VAL A 5 -7.52 -7.11 -4.81
CA VAL A 5 -7.52 -6.80 -3.38
C VAL A 5 -6.18 -7.19 -2.75
N MET A 6 -5.59 -6.28 -1.98
CA MET A 6 -4.34 -6.52 -1.25
C MET A 6 -4.62 -6.72 0.24
N LEU A 7 -4.09 -7.81 0.79
CA LEU A 7 -4.28 -8.18 2.19
C LEU A 7 -3.12 -7.65 3.03
N TRP A 8 -3.42 -6.55 3.76
CA TRP A 8 -2.52 -5.78 4.62
C TRP A 8 -1.51 -4.87 3.92
N ASN A 9 -0.95 -3.93 4.69
CA ASN A 9 0.15 -3.05 4.28
C ASN A 9 1.41 -3.39 5.07
N GLU A 10 2.56 -3.58 4.43
CA GLU A 10 3.87 -3.77 5.09
C GLU A 10 3.87 -4.69 6.33
N PRO A 11 3.41 -5.95 6.21
CA PRO A 11 3.33 -6.87 7.36
C PRO A 11 4.69 -7.18 8.01
N ASN A 12 5.82 -6.94 7.33
CA ASN A 12 7.16 -7.07 7.89
C ASN A 12 7.71 -5.76 8.51
N ASN A 13 6.87 -4.74 8.70
CA ASN A 13 7.23 -3.44 9.26
C ASN A 13 6.48 -3.21 10.58
N LYS A 14 7.20 -2.93 11.67
CA LYS A 14 6.60 -2.79 13.01
C LYS A 14 5.53 -1.69 13.08
N SER A 15 5.62 -0.68 12.21
CA SER A 15 4.64 0.40 12.09
C SER A 15 3.31 -0.02 11.45
N HIS A 16 3.22 -1.25 10.94
CA HIS A 16 2.01 -1.77 10.29
C HIS A 16 1.60 -3.16 10.81
N TRP A 17 2.53 -3.97 11.36
CA TRP A 17 2.22 -5.21 12.08
C TRP A 17 3.17 -5.40 13.27
N ASP A 18 2.63 -5.66 14.46
CA ASP A 18 3.42 -5.81 15.69
C ASP A 18 4.01 -7.23 15.80
N PHE A 19 5.11 -7.47 15.06
CA PHE A 19 5.86 -8.72 15.11
C PHE A 19 6.59 -8.97 16.45
N GLU A 20 6.51 -8.09 17.45
CA GLU A 20 6.91 -8.48 18.82
C GLU A 20 5.84 -9.34 19.52
N ILE A 21 4.59 -9.31 19.01
CA ILE A 21 3.50 -10.19 19.41
C ILE A 21 3.46 -11.44 18.53
N ASP A 22 3.73 -11.28 17.23
CA ASP A 22 3.68 -12.35 16.21
C ASP A 22 5.03 -12.50 15.47
N PRO A 23 6.11 -12.94 16.14
CA PRO A 23 7.49 -12.89 15.63
C PRO A 23 7.79 -13.80 14.43
N GLU A 24 6.97 -14.83 14.22
CA GLU A 24 7.09 -15.74 13.08
C GLU A 24 6.01 -15.47 12.02
N TRP A 25 5.22 -14.40 12.18
CA TRP A 25 4.07 -14.06 11.33
C TRP A 25 3.02 -15.17 11.19
N THR A 26 2.87 -16.03 12.20
CA THR A 26 1.94 -17.17 12.18
C THR A 26 0.49 -16.68 12.27
N THR A 27 0.25 -15.65 13.06
CA THR A 27 -1.08 -15.01 13.18
C THR A 27 -1.41 -14.26 11.89
N TYR A 28 -0.45 -13.50 11.34
CA TYR A 28 -0.58 -12.86 10.03
C TYR A 28 -0.89 -13.87 8.92
N GLY A 29 -0.10 -14.94 8.81
CA GLY A 29 -0.28 -15.96 7.78
C GLY A 29 -1.63 -16.68 7.88
N ALA A 30 -2.11 -16.98 9.10
CA ALA A 30 -3.45 -17.53 9.31
C ALA A 30 -4.55 -16.53 8.90
N MET A 31 -4.42 -15.26 9.28
CA MET A 31 -5.37 -14.19 8.94
C MET A 31 -5.47 -13.98 7.42
N VAL A 32 -4.34 -13.94 6.71
CA VAL A 32 -4.32 -13.79 5.24
C VAL A 32 -5.02 -14.95 4.55
N LYS A 33 -4.79 -16.20 4.98
CA LYS A 33 -5.46 -17.38 4.38
C LYS A 33 -6.98 -17.32 4.54
N LEU A 34 -7.47 -17.03 5.75
CA LEU A 34 -8.90 -16.88 6.02
C LEU A 34 -9.52 -15.73 5.20
N ALA A 35 -8.88 -14.57 5.16
CA ALA A 35 -9.37 -13.42 4.39
C ALA A 35 -9.37 -13.68 2.88
N ALA A 36 -8.33 -14.33 2.35
CA ALA A 36 -8.20 -14.68 0.94
C ALA A 36 -9.24 -15.73 0.51
N ASP A 37 -9.54 -16.72 1.35
CA ASP A 37 -10.61 -17.68 1.09
C ASP A 37 -12.00 -17.03 1.16
N ALA A 38 -12.24 -16.13 2.12
CA ALA A 38 -13.48 -15.39 2.22
C ALA A 38 -13.70 -14.48 0.98
N ILE A 39 -12.66 -13.78 0.52
CA ILE A 39 -12.67 -13.03 -0.76
C ILE A 39 -12.96 -13.96 -1.94
N ARG A 40 -12.32 -15.14 -1.99
CA ARG A 40 -12.50 -16.14 -3.05
C ARG A 40 -13.93 -16.69 -3.08
N SER A 41 -14.60 -16.84 -1.94
CA SER A 41 -16.01 -17.23 -1.86
C SER A 41 -16.96 -16.18 -2.45
N GLU A 42 -16.67 -14.89 -2.26
CA GLU A 42 -17.47 -13.79 -2.85
C GLU A 42 -17.15 -13.60 -4.34
N ARG A 43 -15.85 -13.59 -4.71
CA ARG A 43 -15.35 -13.29 -6.05
C ARG A 43 -14.16 -14.21 -6.41
N PRO A 44 -14.41 -15.41 -6.95
CA PRO A 44 -13.36 -16.42 -7.19
C PRO A 44 -12.21 -15.95 -8.08
N GLN A 45 -12.52 -15.12 -9.09
CA GLN A 45 -11.59 -14.61 -10.11
C GLN A 45 -10.85 -13.33 -9.71
N LEU A 46 -11.21 -12.70 -8.58
CA LEU A 46 -10.55 -11.47 -8.13
C LEU A 46 -9.12 -11.79 -7.66
N PRO A 47 -8.07 -11.16 -8.24
CA PRO A 47 -6.70 -11.34 -7.77
C PRO A 47 -6.54 -10.89 -6.32
N ARG A 48 -5.97 -11.78 -5.51
CA ARG A 48 -5.60 -11.54 -4.12
C ARG A 48 -4.09 -11.29 -4.06
N VAL A 49 -3.70 -10.13 -3.57
CA VAL A 49 -2.30 -9.69 -3.48
C VAL A 49 -1.84 -9.81 -2.04
N LEU A 50 -0.69 -10.46 -1.80
CA LEU A 50 -0.06 -10.46 -0.47
C LEU A 50 0.32 -9.03 -0.09
N GLY A 51 0.17 -8.64 1.18
CA GLY A 51 0.53 -7.31 1.65
C GLY A 51 1.96 -6.91 1.28
N GLY A 52 2.08 -5.77 0.60
CA GLY A 52 3.36 -5.32 0.05
C GLY A 52 4.41 -5.06 1.12
N ILE A 53 5.61 -5.64 0.96
CA ILE A 53 6.63 -5.68 2.01
C ILE A 53 7.64 -4.53 1.95
N SER A 54 8.07 -4.05 3.13
CA SER A 54 8.99 -2.93 3.31
C SER A 54 9.79 -3.09 4.61
N PRO A 55 11.09 -3.46 4.55
CA PRO A 55 11.93 -3.61 3.37
C PRO A 55 11.55 -4.81 2.48
N ILE A 56 12.11 -4.84 1.27
CA ILE A 56 12.10 -6.03 0.39
C ILE A 56 12.89 -7.15 1.08
N ASP A 57 12.23 -8.29 1.33
CA ASP A 57 12.75 -9.40 2.12
C ASP A 57 12.33 -10.77 1.55
N PRO A 58 13.24 -11.51 0.90
CA PRO A 58 13.00 -12.87 0.43
C PRO A 58 12.76 -13.89 1.55
N ALA A 59 13.31 -13.69 2.75
CA ALA A 59 13.13 -14.60 3.87
C ALA A 59 11.69 -14.56 4.40
N PHE A 60 11.08 -13.37 4.43
CA PHE A 60 9.66 -13.21 4.71
C PHE A 60 8.78 -13.92 3.68
N ILE A 61 9.04 -13.75 2.37
CA ILE A 61 8.27 -14.44 1.32
C ILE A 61 8.43 -15.96 1.41
N ALA A 62 9.65 -16.46 1.64
CA ALA A 62 9.90 -17.88 1.87
C ALA A 62 9.20 -18.39 3.14
N ASN A 63 9.06 -17.58 4.19
CA ASN A 63 8.28 -17.91 5.39
C ASN A 63 6.79 -18.05 5.07
N MET A 64 6.22 -17.07 4.36
CA MET A 64 4.83 -17.12 3.90
C MET A 64 4.56 -18.33 3.00
N GLY A 65 5.53 -18.73 2.17
CA GLY A 65 5.51 -19.98 1.42
C GLY A 65 5.46 -21.22 2.32
N ARG A 66 6.37 -21.34 3.29
CA ARG A 66 6.38 -22.47 4.25
C ARG A 66 5.10 -22.58 5.08
N GLN A 67 4.41 -21.47 5.33
CA GLN A 67 3.13 -21.43 6.04
C GLN A 67 1.90 -21.66 5.14
N GLY A 68 2.10 -21.95 3.85
CA GLY A 68 1.03 -22.18 2.87
C GLY A 68 0.27 -20.91 2.46
N VAL A 69 0.73 -19.71 2.82
CA VAL A 69 0.02 -18.45 2.52
C VAL A 69 -0.01 -18.19 1.02
N LEU A 70 1.07 -18.54 0.32
CA LEU A 70 1.20 -18.34 -1.13
C LEU A 70 0.21 -19.18 -1.95
N ASP A 71 -0.44 -20.21 -1.39
CA ASP A 71 -1.48 -20.99 -2.08
C ASP A 71 -2.85 -20.26 -2.10
N HIS A 72 -3.04 -19.26 -1.23
CA HIS A 72 -4.27 -18.50 -1.13
C HIS A 72 -4.23 -17.16 -1.88
N VAL A 73 -3.05 -16.66 -2.22
CA VAL A 73 -2.83 -15.41 -2.97
C VAL A 73 -2.31 -15.66 -4.39
N ASP A 74 -2.54 -14.71 -5.28
CA ASP A 74 -2.19 -14.79 -6.71
C ASP A 74 -0.94 -13.97 -7.04
N VAL A 75 -0.66 -12.92 -6.27
CA VAL A 75 0.42 -11.95 -6.52
C VAL A 75 1.19 -11.68 -5.22
N VAL A 76 2.51 -11.51 -5.32
CA VAL A 76 3.35 -11.00 -4.24
C VAL A 76 3.70 -9.54 -4.53
N ALA A 77 3.61 -8.68 -3.51
CA ALA A 77 3.89 -7.26 -3.65
C ALA A 77 5.11 -6.82 -2.83
N VAL A 78 5.83 -5.81 -3.33
CA VAL A 78 7.02 -5.23 -2.70
C VAL A 78 6.96 -3.71 -2.72
N HIS A 79 7.54 -3.07 -1.71
CA HIS A 79 7.72 -1.62 -1.63
C HIS A 79 9.20 -1.25 -1.66
N GLY A 80 9.54 -0.06 -2.15
CA GLY A 80 10.93 0.40 -2.13
C GLY A 80 11.11 1.91 -2.13
N PHE A 81 11.98 2.35 -1.23
CA PHE A 81 12.32 3.75 -0.94
C PHE A 81 13.85 3.89 -0.74
N PRO A 82 14.68 3.55 -1.75
CA PRO A 82 16.14 3.50 -1.64
C PRO A 82 16.85 4.86 -1.49
N LEU A 83 16.13 5.97 -1.66
CA LEU A 83 16.66 7.32 -1.42
C LEU A 83 16.24 7.89 -0.05
N ASP A 84 15.49 7.11 0.75
CA ASP A 84 14.80 7.58 1.95
C ASP A 84 14.97 6.67 3.17
N TRP A 85 14.58 5.39 3.06
CA TRP A 85 14.50 4.47 4.21
C TRP A 85 15.18 3.12 4.00
N ASN A 86 15.43 2.68 2.77
CA ASN A 86 16.09 1.39 2.55
C ASN A 86 17.62 1.54 2.41
N HIS A 87 18.34 0.51 2.87
CA HIS A 87 19.81 0.46 2.87
C HIS A 87 20.39 -0.21 1.60
N TRP A 88 19.84 0.13 0.43
CA TRP A 88 20.32 -0.30 -0.88
C TRP A 88 20.15 0.83 -1.90
N GLN A 89 21.00 0.88 -2.92
CA GLN A 89 21.03 1.95 -3.92
C GLN A 89 19.91 1.81 -4.93
N ILE A 90 19.39 2.93 -5.45
CA ILE A 90 18.31 2.90 -6.47
C ILE A 90 18.63 2.02 -7.69
N HIS A 91 19.91 1.83 -8.03
CA HIS A 91 20.35 0.94 -9.12
C HIS A 91 20.15 -0.56 -8.86
N GLU A 92 19.97 -0.96 -7.60
CA GLU A 92 19.74 -2.35 -7.18
C GLU A 92 18.26 -2.76 -7.27
N TRP A 93 17.36 -1.87 -7.69
CA TRP A 93 15.94 -2.17 -7.93
C TRP A 93 15.70 -3.46 -8.74
N PRO A 94 16.38 -3.69 -9.89
CA PRO A 94 16.21 -4.92 -10.64
C PRO A 94 16.65 -6.16 -9.87
N SER A 95 17.81 -6.14 -9.18
CA SER A 95 18.28 -7.28 -8.40
C SER A 95 17.39 -7.57 -7.19
N LYS A 96 16.79 -6.53 -6.57
CA LYS A 96 15.80 -6.69 -5.50
C LYS A 96 14.52 -7.38 -5.96
N LEU A 97 14.12 -7.24 -7.22
CA LEU A 97 13.04 -8.06 -7.81
C LEU A 97 13.49 -9.51 -8.02
N GLU A 98 14.68 -9.74 -8.56
CA GLU A 98 15.21 -11.10 -8.78
C GLU A 98 15.42 -11.87 -7.46
N GLU A 99 15.82 -11.20 -6.39
CA GLU A 99 15.90 -11.76 -5.02
C GLU A 99 14.55 -12.33 -4.55
N ILE A 100 13.42 -11.73 -4.95
CA ILE A 100 12.08 -12.22 -4.62
C ILE A 100 11.65 -13.32 -5.61
N ARG A 101 11.96 -13.18 -6.91
CA ARG A 101 11.71 -14.24 -7.91
C ARG A 101 12.43 -15.55 -7.59
N ALA A 102 13.58 -15.48 -6.92
CA ALA A 102 14.32 -16.65 -6.46
C ALA A 102 13.61 -17.47 -5.36
N VAL A 103 12.56 -16.93 -4.73
CA VAL A 103 11.81 -17.60 -3.64
C VAL A 103 10.31 -17.77 -3.93
N THR A 104 9.80 -17.29 -5.07
CA THR A 104 8.41 -17.51 -5.49
C THR A 104 8.19 -17.38 -7.00
N ASP A 105 7.40 -18.27 -7.57
CA ASP A 105 6.93 -18.21 -8.98
C ASP A 105 5.73 -17.28 -9.19
N LYS A 106 5.22 -16.63 -8.12
CA LYS A 106 4.07 -15.73 -8.21
C LYS A 106 4.43 -14.45 -8.98
N PRO A 107 3.51 -13.89 -9.79
CA PRO A 107 3.63 -12.53 -10.30
C PRO A 107 4.02 -11.53 -9.22
N LEU A 108 4.90 -10.58 -9.57
CA LEU A 108 5.41 -9.56 -8.66
C LEU A 108 4.89 -8.19 -9.06
N TRP A 109 4.36 -7.44 -8.10
CA TRP A 109 3.93 -6.05 -8.26
C TRP A 109 4.72 -5.11 -7.33
N ILE A 110 4.97 -3.88 -7.77
CA ILE A 110 5.50 -2.82 -6.91
C ILE A 110 4.31 -1.96 -6.47
N THR A 111 3.82 -2.21 -5.26
CA THR A 111 2.62 -1.55 -4.75
C THR A 111 2.88 -0.21 -4.07
N GLU A 112 4.13 0.08 -3.69
CA GLU A 112 4.56 1.43 -3.33
C GLU A 112 6.02 1.65 -3.73
N ILE A 113 6.28 2.76 -4.42
CA ILE A 113 7.62 3.29 -4.65
C ILE A 113 7.54 4.81 -4.59
N GLY A 114 8.50 5.46 -3.94
CA GLY A 114 8.48 6.91 -3.85
C GLY A 114 9.84 7.48 -3.53
N VAL A 115 9.94 8.81 -3.63
CA VAL A 115 11.11 9.57 -3.24
C VAL A 115 10.67 10.86 -2.56
N SER A 116 11.18 11.09 -1.35
CA SER A 116 10.86 12.29 -0.57
C SER A 116 11.54 13.53 -1.14
N THR A 117 10.82 14.65 -1.18
CA THR A 117 11.41 15.97 -1.45
C THR A 117 12.03 16.62 -0.20
N PHE A 118 12.23 15.87 0.88
CA PHE A 118 12.88 16.36 2.09
C PHE A 118 14.36 16.71 1.82
N GLY A 119 14.64 18.00 1.69
CA GLY A 119 15.95 18.56 1.36
C GLY A 119 15.97 19.30 0.03
N ALA A 120 15.46 18.69 -1.04
CA ALA A 120 15.32 19.30 -2.37
C ALA A 120 14.27 18.56 -3.23
N GLU A 121 13.54 19.28 -4.08
CA GLU A 121 12.56 18.68 -5.01
C GLU A 121 13.21 17.99 -6.21
N GLU A 122 14.41 18.41 -6.60
CA GLU A 122 15.24 17.79 -7.64
C GLU A 122 15.48 16.29 -7.40
N VAL A 123 15.56 15.87 -6.14
CA VAL A 123 15.79 14.47 -5.76
C VAL A 123 14.61 13.59 -6.20
N GLN A 124 13.38 14.10 -6.10
CA GLN A 124 12.19 13.41 -6.58
C GLN A 124 12.10 13.39 -8.12
N GLU A 125 12.56 14.44 -8.81
CA GLU A 125 12.66 14.41 -10.28
C GLU A 125 13.64 13.34 -10.77
N PHE A 126 14.83 13.25 -10.15
CA PHE A 126 15.81 12.21 -10.43
C PHE A 126 15.26 10.82 -10.07
N GLY A 127 14.67 10.71 -8.88
CA GLY A 127 14.11 9.47 -8.35
C GLY A 127 13.02 8.86 -9.23
N LEU A 128 12.06 9.68 -9.67
CA LEU A 128 10.97 9.28 -10.56
C LEU A 128 11.52 8.81 -11.92
N LYS A 129 12.36 9.63 -12.56
CA LYS A 129 13.02 9.29 -13.84
C LYS A 129 13.76 7.96 -13.76
N ARG A 130 14.62 7.82 -12.75
CA ARG A 130 15.48 6.65 -12.61
C ARG A 130 14.69 5.40 -12.22
N SER A 131 13.62 5.55 -11.45
CA SER A 131 12.70 4.44 -11.16
C SER A 131 11.98 3.96 -12.43
N ALA A 132 11.48 4.88 -13.26
CA ALA A 132 10.83 4.54 -14.52
C ALA A 132 11.79 3.81 -15.49
N GLU A 133 13.02 4.31 -15.65
CA GLU A 133 14.07 3.65 -16.45
C GLU A 133 14.38 2.21 -15.99
N LEU A 134 14.36 1.97 -14.68
CA LEU A 134 14.73 0.69 -14.09
C LEU A 134 13.57 -0.32 -14.02
N LEU A 135 12.32 0.13 -13.98
CA LEU A 135 11.16 -0.69 -13.60
C LEU A 135 10.09 -0.87 -14.69
N ARG A 136 9.99 0.04 -15.67
CA ARG A 136 9.00 -0.11 -16.76
C ARG A 136 9.21 -1.44 -17.49
N GLY A 137 8.14 -2.23 -17.61
CA GLY A 137 8.15 -3.55 -18.23
C GLY A 137 8.80 -4.69 -17.41
N LYS A 138 9.16 -4.48 -16.12
CA LYS A 138 9.66 -5.56 -15.25
C LYS A 138 8.60 -6.25 -14.39
N VAL A 139 7.48 -5.57 -14.17
CA VAL A 139 6.35 -5.97 -13.32
C VAL A 139 5.06 -5.40 -13.92
N ASP A 140 3.91 -6.04 -13.66
CA ASP A 140 2.63 -5.61 -14.26
C ASP A 140 2.04 -4.34 -13.62
N ARG A 141 2.45 -4.02 -12.39
CA ARG A 141 2.00 -2.83 -11.65
C ARG A 141 3.18 -2.16 -10.94
N VAL A 142 3.26 -0.85 -11.09
CA VAL A 142 4.12 0.05 -10.29
C VAL A 142 3.24 1.20 -9.79
N HIS A 143 3.21 1.47 -8.49
CA HIS A 143 2.42 2.55 -7.91
C HIS A 143 3.31 3.58 -7.20
N TRP A 144 3.26 4.83 -7.64
CA TRP A 144 4.03 5.92 -7.03
C TRP A 144 3.36 6.43 -5.74
N TYR A 145 4.08 6.35 -4.63
CA TYR A 145 3.70 6.95 -3.35
C TYR A 145 4.36 8.33 -3.21
N SER A 146 3.62 9.44 -3.23
CA SER A 146 2.15 9.59 -3.23
C SER A 146 1.66 10.71 -4.15
N LEU A 147 0.35 10.92 -4.24
CA LEU A 147 -0.19 12.11 -4.90
C LEU A 147 0.02 13.35 -4.05
N TYR A 148 -0.46 13.34 -2.80
CA TYR A 148 -0.30 14.43 -1.84
C TYR A 148 0.72 14.10 -0.77
N ASP A 149 1.43 15.13 -0.30
CA ASP A 149 2.11 15.07 0.99
C ASP A 149 1.14 14.72 2.12
N LEU A 150 1.65 13.96 3.09
CA LEU A 150 0.95 13.74 4.35
C LEU A 150 0.88 15.07 5.11
N PRO A 151 -0.30 15.55 5.53
CA PRO A 151 -0.41 16.81 6.26
C PRO A 151 0.39 16.77 7.56
N ARG A 152 1.16 17.82 7.87
CA ARG A 152 2.00 17.86 9.08
C ARG A 152 1.21 17.81 10.39
N ALA A 153 -0.07 18.18 10.34
CA ALA A 153 -1.00 18.10 11.46
C ALA A 153 -1.57 16.69 11.68
N TRP A 154 -1.40 15.77 10.73
CA TRP A 154 -1.81 14.37 10.86
C TRP A 154 -0.64 13.55 11.40
N PRO A 155 -0.90 12.54 12.24
CA PRO A 155 0.15 11.64 12.66
C PRO A 155 0.67 10.89 11.42
N ALA A 156 1.99 10.96 11.20
CA ALA A 156 2.65 9.82 10.59
C ALA A 156 2.42 8.64 11.54
N THR A 157 1.58 7.68 11.14
CA THR A 157 1.34 6.42 11.88
C THR A 157 2.65 5.65 12.12
N THR A 158 3.68 5.99 11.35
CA THR A 158 5.07 5.57 11.48
C THR A 158 5.86 6.48 12.45
N ARG A 159 6.08 5.94 13.67
CA ARG A 159 7.35 6.00 14.44
C ARG A 159 7.64 7.19 15.36
N HIS A 160 8.57 6.97 16.29
CA HIS A 160 8.94 7.89 17.36
C HIS A 160 9.88 9.01 16.88
N ARG A 161 9.36 10.24 16.88
CA ARG A 161 9.99 11.48 16.37
C ARG A 161 11.43 11.74 16.80
N GLU A 162 11.83 11.31 18.00
CA GLU A 162 13.17 11.54 18.56
C GLU A 162 14.18 10.45 18.21
N ALA A 163 13.73 9.25 17.82
CA ALA A 163 14.61 8.09 17.61
C ALA A 163 15.18 8.01 16.17
N GLU A 164 14.54 8.62 15.18
CA GLU A 164 14.81 8.38 13.76
C GLU A 164 15.39 9.58 12.99
N GLY A 165 15.59 10.72 13.66
CA GLY A 165 16.21 11.91 13.07
C GLY A 165 15.47 12.39 11.81
N SER A 166 16.21 12.53 10.69
CA SER A 166 15.65 13.02 9.42
C SER A 166 14.68 12.05 8.75
N SER A 167 14.77 10.74 9.02
CA SER A 167 13.93 9.71 8.38
C SER A 167 12.44 9.88 8.69
N TYR A 168 12.11 10.34 9.90
CA TYR A 168 10.75 10.68 10.31
C TYR A 168 10.14 11.80 9.45
N TYR A 169 10.93 12.83 9.13
CA TYR A 169 10.43 13.99 8.39
C TYR A 169 10.13 13.66 6.92
N ARG A 170 10.77 12.64 6.34
CA ARG A 170 10.58 12.24 4.93
C ARG A 170 9.15 11.87 4.59
N HIS A 171 8.40 11.30 5.55
CA HIS A 171 7.00 10.92 5.37
C HIS A 171 6.09 12.08 4.94
N PHE A 172 6.41 13.32 5.35
CA PHE A 172 5.62 14.53 5.05
C PHE A 172 5.96 15.18 3.70
N TYR A 173 6.81 14.55 2.87
CA TYR A 173 7.29 15.13 1.60
C TYR A 173 7.29 14.14 0.42
N MET A 174 6.51 13.05 0.49
CA MET A 174 6.44 12.01 -0.55
C MET A 174 5.56 12.36 -1.77
N GLY A 175 4.67 13.34 -1.64
CA GLY A 175 3.69 13.71 -2.67
C GLY A 175 4.31 14.32 -3.92
N LEU A 176 3.62 14.19 -5.04
CA LEU A 176 3.79 15.02 -6.25
C LEU A 176 3.15 16.42 -6.06
N LEU A 177 2.20 16.53 -5.14
CA LEU A 177 1.58 17.74 -4.61
C LEU A 177 2.01 17.96 -3.16
N ARG A 178 2.08 19.22 -2.73
CA ARG A 178 2.15 19.58 -1.31
C ARG A 178 0.82 19.32 -0.59
N GLU A 179 0.80 19.45 0.74
CA GLU A 179 -0.41 19.23 1.55
C GLU A 179 -1.58 20.14 1.15
N ASP A 180 -1.28 21.32 0.59
CA ASP A 180 -2.21 22.34 0.08
C ASP A 180 -2.61 22.16 -1.41
N GLY A 181 -2.14 21.09 -2.07
CA GLY A 181 -2.36 20.87 -3.50
C GLY A 181 -1.45 21.66 -4.44
N THR A 182 -0.47 22.42 -3.94
CA THR A 182 0.51 23.12 -4.79
C THR A 182 1.44 22.10 -5.47
N PRO A 183 1.54 22.07 -6.82
CA PRO A 183 2.42 21.14 -7.53
C PRO A 183 3.90 21.24 -7.14
N LYS A 184 4.55 20.09 -7.01
CA LYS A 184 6.01 19.98 -6.94
C LYS A 184 6.60 19.74 -8.33
N ARG A 185 7.91 19.90 -8.44
CA ARG A 185 8.63 19.80 -9.72
C ARG A 185 8.48 18.45 -10.42
N ALA A 186 8.45 17.33 -9.70
CA ALA A 186 8.34 16.01 -10.32
C ALA A 186 6.96 15.76 -10.97
N LEU A 187 5.90 16.47 -10.54
CA LEU A 187 4.55 16.30 -11.08
C LEU A 187 4.49 16.48 -12.61
N ARG A 188 5.25 17.44 -13.15
CA ARG A 188 5.26 17.72 -14.60
C ARG A 188 5.79 16.56 -15.45
N LEU A 189 6.58 15.67 -14.85
CA LEU A 189 7.19 14.52 -15.51
C LEU A 189 6.29 13.27 -15.43
N PHE A 190 5.38 13.22 -14.45
CA PHE A 190 4.60 12.02 -14.17
C PHE A 190 3.76 11.51 -15.37
N PRO A 191 3.13 12.38 -16.19
CA PRO A 191 2.43 11.94 -17.39
C PRO A 191 3.30 11.24 -18.45
N GLU A 192 4.63 11.39 -18.41
CA GLU A 192 5.57 10.66 -19.29
C GLU A 192 5.65 9.16 -18.96
N TYR A 193 5.16 8.76 -17.77
CA TYR A 193 5.23 7.40 -17.24
C TYR A 193 3.85 6.74 -17.06
N THR A 194 2.76 7.48 -17.20
CA THR A 194 1.41 6.90 -17.23
C THR A 194 1.12 6.27 -18.60
N PRO A 195 0.37 5.14 -18.67
CA PRO A 195 -0.28 4.44 -17.56
C PRO A 195 0.62 3.42 -16.82
N ASP A 196 1.84 3.15 -17.29
CA ASP A 196 2.75 2.14 -16.70
C ASP A 196 3.01 2.37 -15.20
N PHE A 197 3.06 3.63 -14.78
CA PHE A 197 3.09 4.05 -13.38
C PHE A 197 1.68 4.48 -12.95
N GLY A 198 1.09 3.72 -12.05
CA GLY A 198 -0.05 4.12 -11.25
C GLY A 198 0.36 4.99 -10.05
N VAL A 199 -0.62 5.35 -9.23
CA VAL A 199 -0.40 6.13 -7.99
C VAL A 199 -0.88 5.34 -6.78
N CYS A 200 -0.13 5.40 -5.69
CA CYS A 200 -0.60 5.00 -4.38
C CYS A 200 -0.99 6.25 -3.58
N GLN A 201 -2.28 6.40 -3.27
CA GLN A 201 -2.79 7.45 -2.40
C GLN A 201 -3.76 6.84 -1.40
N TRP A 202 -3.39 6.88 -0.12
CA TRP A 202 -4.31 6.56 0.96
C TRP A 202 -5.25 7.76 1.20
N PHE A 203 -6.56 7.52 1.18
CA PHE A 203 -7.56 8.51 1.58
C PHE A 203 -8.00 8.21 3.00
N HIS A 204 -7.68 9.11 3.93
CA HIS A 204 -8.11 8.98 5.32
C HIS A 204 -9.64 9.09 5.44
N PHE A 205 -10.18 8.67 6.59
CA PHE A 205 -11.61 8.82 6.85
C PHE A 205 -12.05 10.27 6.70
N GLU A 206 -13.07 10.51 5.85
CA GLU A 206 -13.58 11.85 5.51
C GLU A 206 -12.50 12.82 4.97
N ASP A 207 -11.49 12.31 4.23
CA ASP A 207 -10.48 13.16 3.57
C ASP A 207 -11.12 14.11 2.54
N HIS A 208 -11.21 15.38 2.93
CA HIS A 208 -11.76 16.48 2.13
C HIS A 208 -11.09 16.66 0.77
N ARG A 209 -9.87 16.14 0.58
CA ARG A 209 -9.11 16.26 -0.68
C ARG A 209 -9.53 15.24 -1.75
N LEU A 210 -10.47 14.32 -1.47
CA LEU A 210 -10.80 13.23 -2.40
C LEU A 210 -11.15 13.72 -3.82
N ASP A 211 -11.95 14.78 -3.92
CA ASP A 211 -12.50 15.20 -5.21
C ASP A 211 -11.41 15.89 -6.05
N ASP A 212 -10.63 16.79 -5.43
CA ASP A 212 -9.44 17.40 -6.04
C ASP A 212 -8.39 16.36 -6.41
N ALA A 213 -8.20 15.32 -5.59
CA ALA A 213 -7.30 14.22 -5.86
C ALA A 213 -7.73 13.43 -7.10
N VAL A 214 -9.03 13.10 -7.23
CA VAL A 214 -9.57 12.41 -8.40
C VAL A 214 -9.37 13.23 -9.67
N GLU A 215 -9.57 14.55 -9.64
CA GLU A 215 -9.31 15.42 -10.79
C GLU A 215 -7.81 15.51 -11.13
N TRP A 216 -6.92 15.55 -10.13
CA TRP A 216 -5.48 15.46 -10.37
C TRP A 216 -5.06 14.11 -10.97
N LEU A 217 -5.57 12.98 -10.46
CA LEU A 217 -5.28 11.65 -11.00
C LEU A 217 -5.70 11.53 -12.47
N LYS A 218 -6.91 12.00 -12.83
CA LYS A 218 -7.38 12.09 -14.22
C LYS A 218 -6.45 12.96 -15.08
N LYS A 219 -6.12 14.17 -14.61
CA LYS A 219 -5.26 15.12 -15.31
C LYS A 219 -3.83 14.60 -15.53
N LEU A 220 -3.34 13.77 -14.62
CA LEU A 220 -2.03 13.11 -14.73
C LEU A 220 -2.03 11.89 -15.65
N GLY A 221 -3.18 11.44 -16.16
CA GLY A 221 -3.29 10.23 -16.99
C GLY A 221 -3.26 8.93 -16.19
N VAL A 222 -3.46 8.99 -14.87
CA VAL A 222 -3.39 7.80 -14.01
C VAL A 222 -4.49 6.81 -14.38
N ARG A 223 -4.09 5.57 -14.65
CA ARG A 223 -5.00 4.44 -14.86
C ARG A 223 -5.10 3.56 -13.61
N HIS A 224 -3.96 3.14 -13.08
CA HIS A 224 -3.87 2.25 -11.92
C HIS A 224 -3.78 3.06 -10.63
N LEU A 225 -4.68 2.78 -9.68
CA LEU A 225 -4.75 3.45 -8.38
C LEU A 225 -4.68 2.43 -7.26
N ARG A 226 -3.82 2.66 -6.27
CA ARG A 226 -3.82 1.93 -5.01
C ARG A 226 -4.32 2.85 -3.89
N THR A 227 -5.34 2.38 -3.19
CA THR A 227 -5.90 2.95 -1.95
C THR A 227 -6.33 1.79 -1.05
N GLY A 228 -7.10 2.02 0.01
CA GLY A 228 -7.69 0.96 0.81
C GLY A 228 -8.88 1.39 1.64
N LEU A 229 -9.51 0.39 2.26
CA LEU A 229 -10.58 0.54 3.24
C LEU A 229 -10.07 0.03 4.59
N SER A 230 -10.27 0.83 5.64
CA SER A 230 -9.81 0.52 6.99
C SER A 230 -10.89 -0.24 7.77
N TRP A 231 -10.57 -1.44 8.24
CA TRP A 231 -11.38 -2.26 9.13
C TRP A 231 -11.61 -1.54 10.47
N ALA A 232 -10.56 -0.91 11.03
CA ALA A 232 -10.69 0.01 12.16
C ALA A 232 -11.69 1.15 11.89
N ASP A 233 -11.62 1.78 10.71
CA ASP A 233 -12.55 2.85 10.36
C ASP A 233 -13.98 2.34 10.09
N SER A 234 -14.16 1.05 9.81
CA SER A 234 -15.49 0.45 9.61
C SER A 234 -16.37 0.45 10.87
N PHE A 235 -15.80 0.76 12.04
CA PHE A 235 -16.51 0.98 13.31
C PHE A 235 -16.81 2.46 13.60
N ARG A 236 -16.39 3.40 12.73
CA ARG A 236 -16.74 4.82 12.88
C ARG A 236 -18.21 5.07 12.48
N PRO A 237 -18.88 6.07 13.09
CA PRO A 237 -20.16 6.56 12.59
C PRO A 237 -20.06 6.93 11.11
N GLY A 238 -21.04 6.50 10.30
CA GLY A 238 -21.09 6.82 8.86
C GLY A 238 -20.13 6.04 7.96
N ALA A 239 -19.39 5.03 8.46
CA ALA A 239 -18.29 4.41 7.71
C ALA A 239 -18.68 3.84 6.34
N ASP A 240 -19.75 3.07 6.23
CA ASP A 240 -20.22 2.54 4.95
C ASP A 240 -20.59 3.65 3.95
N ALA A 241 -21.10 4.80 4.43
CA ALA A 241 -21.41 5.95 3.56
C ALA A 241 -20.15 6.69 3.08
N TRP A 242 -19.11 6.79 3.92
CA TRP A 242 -17.79 7.29 3.49
C TRP A 242 -17.16 6.35 2.46
N PHE A 243 -17.19 5.03 2.71
CA PHE A 243 -16.65 4.04 1.78
C PHE A 243 -17.41 4.04 0.44
N ASP A 244 -18.74 4.14 0.45
CA ASP A 244 -19.56 4.29 -0.77
C ASP A 244 -19.17 5.55 -1.56
N ARG A 245 -18.95 6.68 -0.87
CA ARG A 245 -18.48 7.93 -1.49
C ARG A 245 -17.10 7.74 -2.11
N GLN A 246 -16.18 7.11 -1.40
CA GLN A 246 -14.82 6.89 -1.87
C GLN A 246 -14.79 6.01 -3.12
N MET A 247 -15.45 4.84 -3.06
CA MET A 247 -15.44 3.86 -4.15
C MET A 247 -16.12 4.40 -5.41
N ARG A 248 -17.18 5.22 -5.27
CA ARG A 248 -17.81 5.93 -6.40
C ARG A 248 -16.89 6.97 -7.02
N ALA A 249 -16.22 7.79 -6.21
CA ALA A 249 -15.33 8.85 -6.73
C ALA A 249 -14.16 8.29 -7.55
N ILE A 250 -13.66 7.10 -7.19
CA ILE A 250 -12.53 6.44 -7.86
C ILE A 250 -12.96 5.39 -8.90
N GLU A 251 -14.24 5.29 -9.26
CA GLU A 251 -14.75 4.20 -10.11
C GLU A 251 -14.12 4.15 -11.51
N ALA A 252 -13.60 5.29 -11.99
CA ALA A 252 -12.93 5.46 -13.28
C ALA A 252 -11.50 4.89 -13.36
N PHE A 253 -10.87 4.51 -12.23
CA PHE A 253 -9.52 3.94 -12.19
C PHE A 253 -9.57 2.41 -12.08
N ASP A 254 -8.49 1.74 -12.51
CA ASP A 254 -8.26 0.33 -12.19
C ASP A 254 -7.64 0.25 -10.79
N VAL A 255 -8.42 -0.18 -9.79
CA VAL A 255 -8.09 -0.03 -8.37
C VAL A 255 -7.56 -1.31 -7.74
N THR A 256 -6.33 -1.27 -7.23
CA THR A 256 -5.84 -2.26 -6.25
C THR A 256 -6.28 -1.81 -4.86
N LEU A 257 -7.26 -2.49 -4.27
CA LEU A 257 -7.89 -2.09 -3.01
C LEU A 257 -7.26 -2.82 -1.81
N THR A 258 -6.68 -2.07 -0.89
CA THR A 258 -6.02 -2.62 0.31
C THR A 258 -7.02 -2.80 1.46
N TYR A 259 -6.95 -3.93 2.16
CA TYR A 259 -7.63 -4.16 3.43
C TYR A 259 -6.61 -4.27 4.57
N CYS A 260 -6.77 -3.38 5.55
CA CYS A 260 -6.04 -3.23 6.82
C CYS A 260 -6.95 -2.35 7.70
N PHE A 261 -6.60 -1.70 8.81
CA PHE A 261 -5.76 -2.13 9.93
C PHE A 261 -6.71 -2.56 11.09
N THR A 262 -6.19 -3.17 12.16
CA THR A 262 -6.99 -3.75 13.25
C THR A 262 -7.74 -2.66 14.06
N PRO A 263 -9.05 -2.79 14.34
CA PRO A 263 -9.75 -1.94 15.32
C PRO A 263 -9.13 -2.11 16.72
N GLU A 264 -8.95 -1.02 17.47
CA GLU A 264 -8.29 -1.08 18.80
C GLU A 264 -8.94 -2.09 19.75
N HIS A 265 -10.27 -2.22 19.75
CA HIS A 265 -11.00 -3.16 20.60
C HIS A 265 -10.90 -4.63 20.13
N ALA A 266 -10.41 -4.88 18.92
CA ALA A 266 -10.28 -6.20 18.31
C ALA A 266 -8.83 -6.72 18.29
N GLY A 267 -7.84 -5.91 18.69
CA GLY A 267 -6.43 -6.29 18.77
C GLY A 267 -6.02 -6.92 20.11
N VAL A 268 -5.01 -7.79 20.07
CA VAL A 268 -4.30 -8.28 21.28
C VAL A 268 -3.77 -7.12 22.15
N ARG A 269 -3.34 -6.03 21.52
CA ARG A 269 -3.14 -4.70 22.12
C ARG A 269 -4.12 -3.71 21.48
N PRO A 270 -4.54 -2.64 22.18
CA PRO A 270 -5.37 -1.58 21.61
C PRO A 270 -4.57 -0.69 20.66
N HIS A 271 -4.21 -1.24 19.50
CA HIS A 271 -3.40 -0.59 18.49
C HIS A 271 -3.65 -1.17 17.10
N HIS A 272 -3.62 -0.32 16.07
CA HIS A 272 -3.96 -0.70 14.71
C HIS A 272 -3.02 -1.73 14.05
N THR A 273 -1.78 -1.80 14.53
CA THR A 273 -0.79 -2.80 14.09
C THR A 273 -0.88 -4.13 14.84
N SER A 274 -1.72 -4.23 15.88
CA SER A 274 -1.82 -5.45 16.67
C SER A 274 -2.42 -6.58 15.83
N PRO A 275 -1.91 -7.82 15.97
CA PRO A 275 -2.64 -9.00 15.54
C PRO A 275 -4.06 -9.01 16.15
N PRO A 276 -5.10 -9.45 15.40
CA PRO A 276 -6.46 -9.52 15.92
C PRO A 276 -6.66 -10.65 16.94
N LEU A 277 -7.60 -10.47 17.85
CA LEU A 277 -8.06 -11.50 18.80
C LEU A 277 -8.86 -12.62 18.12
N ARG A 278 -9.57 -12.29 17.05
CA ARG A 278 -10.33 -13.22 16.20
C ARG A 278 -10.03 -12.89 14.74
N LEU A 279 -9.46 -13.85 14.02
CA LEU A 279 -8.98 -13.64 12.65
C LEU A 279 -10.14 -13.65 11.64
N GLU A 280 -11.21 -14.34 12.01
CA GLU A 280 -12.47 -14.44 11.28
C GLU A 280 -13.12 -13.07 11.08
N GLU A 281 -13.04 -12.15 12.05
CA GLU A 281 -13.63 -10.81 11.92
C GLU A 281 -12.98 -9.99 10.78
N PHE A 282 -11.67 -10.13 10.58
CA PHE A 282 -10.99 -9.50 9.44
C PHE A 282 -11.39 -10.15 8.13
N ALA A 283 -11.56 -11.47 8.10
CA ALA A 283 -12.04 -12.19 6.92
C ALA A 283 -13.50 -11.81 6.57
N GLU A 284 -14.37 -11.66 7.57
CA GLU A 284 -15.74 -11.15 7.42
C GLU A 284 -15.76 -9.71 6.89
N PHE A 285 -14.87 -8.83 7.38
CA PHE A 285 -14.68 -7.49 6.81
C PHE A 285 -14.25 -7.55 5.35
N CYS A 286 -13.24 -8.35 5.01
CA CYS A 286 -12.75 -8.50 3.63
C CYS A 286 -13.85 -9.01 2.69
N ALA A 287 -14.62 -10.02 3.10
CA ALA A 287 -15.77 -10.51 2.34
C ALA A 287 -16.87 -9.45 2.19
N ARG A 288 -17.23 -8.74 3.28
CA ARG A 288 -18.26 -7.67 3.25
C ARG A 288 -17.88 -6.54 2.30
N MET A 289 -16.63 -6.08 2.33
CA MET A 289 -16.12 -5.05 1.42
C MET A 289 -16.05 -5.56 -0.02
N THR A 290 -15.59 -6.79 -0.24
CA THR A 290 -15.51 -7.43 -1.57
C THR A 290 -16.90 -7.54 -2.20
N ARG A 291 -17.86 -8.12 -1.49
CA ARG A 291 -19.26 -8.27 -1.94
C ARG A 291 -19.90 -6.93 -2.28
N ARG A 292 -19.56 -5.87 -1.54
CA ARG A 292 -20.17 -4.54 -1.69
C ARG A 292 -19.63 -3.77 -2.89
N TYR A 293 -18.32 -3.85 -3.16
CA TYR A 293 -17.66 -2.94 -4.11
C TYR A 293 -17.08 -3.61 -5.36
N VAL A 294 -16.87 -4.93 -5.34
CA VAL A 294 -16.44 -5.68 -6.52
C VAL A 294 -17.69 -6.20 -7.24
N GLY A 295 -18.03 -5.57 -8.37
CA GLY A 295 -19.19 -5.87 -9.20
C GLY A 295 -19.08 -7.17 -9.99
#